data_AF-A0A8S1J898-F1
#
_entry.id   AF-A0A8S1J898-F1
#
_cell.length_a   1.000
_cell.length_b   1.000
_cell.length_c   1.000
_cell.angle_alpha   90.00
_cell.angle_beta   90.00
_cell.angle_gamma   90.00
#
_symmetry.space_group_name_H-M   'P 1'
#
loop_
_entity.id
_entity.type
_entity.pdbx_description
1 polymer ?
#
loop_
_entity_poly.entity_id
_entity_poly.type
_entity_poly.pdbx_seq_one_letter_code
_entity_poly.pdbx_strand_id
1 'polypeptide(L)'
;MHKSPGASRKRKSSELGSKLAGEGEECRALQAPHREAIPAIQAERLDATQFWAEFVSRRRPVVIKGHPKDPEWRASQLWSLDYLRSKAGECVIKVEYRADKNGSYGQGRRIKMTFREFLDKVEAGNDTLYFTAQQTSVGADGFLELYGAPLTSVPNDFGLTPSLLPNLVPQQMNLWIGAAREGASSGLHHDFHDNLYILLRGVKKFRLYPPSLASQMYTNGAIHKIYPNGRIVYEGQGDVLADGSDAQDVALWREHQEACAALAAEEDAVGRKGSEKRLKMAEDRLEETLEHMLDGVAEDWPEGPGADCNSSDEGDEEEEGEEADILEDGTEPDSFSKVDLSLPYDRIREKFPQFPDQSSMLECEVHRGEMLFLPAGWFHDVTSVGDGESGWHMAFNYWFYPPDNLEPSRSGFSAPYASGYWPSVWKERAHQADGRQCGGHDVSTASLA
;
A
#
# COMPACT_ATOMS: atom_id res chain seq x y z
N MET A 1 48.01 9.05 52.93
CA MET A 1 48.92 9.81 52.05
C MET A 1 49.35 8.92 50.90
N HIS A 2 49.39 9.49 49.68
CA HIS A 2 49.96 8.96 48.41
C HIS A 2 49.05 7.98 47.64
N LYS A 3 48.36 8.45 46.59
CA LYS A 3 48.80 8.70 45.18
C LYS A 3 49.02 7.42 44.38
N SER A 4 48.13 7.18 43.40
CA SER A 4 48.29 6.28 42.24
C SER A 4 49.49 6.71 41.36
N PRO A 5 50.01 5.89 40.40
CA PRO A 5 49.28 5.63 39.13
C PRO A 5 49.57 4.31 38.38
N GLY A 6 48.64 3.93 37.49
CA GLY A 6 48.95 3.49 36.13
C GLY A 6 49.05 1.98 35.83
N ALA A 7 48.09 1.45 35.06
CA ALA A 7 48.33 0.91 33.71
C ALA A 7 47.07 0.19 33.19
N SER A 8 46.40 0.85 32.23
CA SER A 8 45.29 0.31 31.44
C SER A 8 45.84 -0.65 30.37
N ARG A 9 45.30 -1.87 30.28
CA ARG A 9 45.62 -2.83 29.20
C ARG A 9 44.39 -3.06 28.34
N LYS A 10 44.49 -2.51 27.13
CA LYS A 10 43.60 -2.63 25.97
C LYS A 10 43.20 -4.09 25.67
N ARG A 11 41.92 -4.33 25.44
CA ARG A 11 41.45 -5.36 24.49
C ARG A 11 40.73 -4.65 23.36
N LYS A 12 41.26 -4.82 22.15
CA LYS A 12 40.73 -4.26 20.90
C LYS A 12 39.40 -4.96 20.60
N SER A 13 38.33 -4.16 20.51
CA SER A 13 37.13 -4.49 19.75
C SER A 13 37.40 -4.03 18.31
N SER A 14 37.71 -4.96 17.42
CA SER A 14 37.84 -4.68 15.99
C SER A 14 37.74 -5.99 15.20
N GLU A 15 36.53 -6.56 15.09
CA GLU A 15 36.25 -7.62 14.10
C GLU A 15 34.75 -7.91 13.88
N LEU A 16 33.88 -6.90 13.99
CA LEU A 16 32.45 -7.04 13.68
C LEU A 16 31.93 -5.83 12.87
N GLY A 17 32.68 -5.42 11.85
CA GLY A 17 32.36 -4.21 11.07
C GLY A 17 32.71 -4.27 9.58
N SER A 18 32.92 -5.44 9.00
CA SER A 18 33.40 -5.53 7.60
C SER A 18 32.78 -6.66 6.77
N LYS A 19 31.56 -7.11 7.07
CA LYS A 19 30.92 -8.19 6.29
C LYS A 19 29.67 -7.80 5.50
N LEU A 20 29.29 -6.52 5.46
CA LEU A 20 28.20 -6.02 4.60
C LEU A 20 28.70 -5.30 3.33
N ALA A 21 30.00 -5.30 3.05
CA ALA A 21 30.58 -4.66 1.86
C ALA A 21 30.71 -5.62 0.64
N GLY A 22 30.12 -6.81 0.71
CA GLY A 22 30.31 -7.89 -0.26
C GLY A 22 29.17 -8.11 -1.27
N GLU A 23 28.05 -7.42 -1.16
CA GLU A 23 26.85 -7.63 -2.00
C GLU A 23 26.60 -6.46 -2.97
N GLY A 24 27.68 -5.79 -3.39
CA GLY A 24 27.62 -4.57 -4.21
C GLY A 24 27.45 -4.78 -5.72
N GLU A 25 27.31 -6.02 -6.21
CA GLU A 25 27.22 -6.31 -7.66
C GLU A 25 25.79 -6.55 -8.19
N GLU A 26 24.81 -6.90 -7.35
CA GLU A 26 23.42 -7.11 -7.79
C GLU A 26 22.52 -5.86 -7.73
N CYS A 27 22.98 -4.77 -7.09
CA CYS A 27 22.16 -3.57 -6.84
C CYS A 27 22.35 -2.45 -7.88
N ARG A 28 22.81 -2.75 -9.10
CA ARG A 28 22.96 -1.73 -10.16
C ARG A 28 21.65 -1.25 -10.77
N ALA A 29 20.56 -2.02 -10.63
CA ALA A 29 19.25 -1.68 -11.20
C ALA A 29 18.49 -0.57 -10.45
N LEU A 30 18.89 -0.23 -9.22
CA LEU A 30 18.20 0.74 -8.36
C LEU A 30 18.90 2.11 -8.26
N GLN A 31 20.01 2.31 -8.98
CA GLN A 31 20.74 3.57 -8.95
C GLN A 31 20.01 4.62 -9.80
N ALA A 32 19.45 5.64 -9.15
CA ALA A 32 18.94 6.82 -9.85
C ALA A 32 20.12 7.50 -10.59
N PRO A 33 20.03 7.71 -11.92
CA PRO A 33 21.01 8.51 -12.62
C PRO A 33 20.97 9.95 -12.09
N HIS A 34 22.15 10.51 -11.85
CA HIS A 34 22.35 11.89 -11.42
C HIS A 34 21.45 12.85 -12.23
N ARG A 35 20.55 13.59 -11.58
CA ARG A 35 19.73 14.69 -12.12
C ARG A 35 18.68 14.37 -13.22
N GLU A 36 18.30 13.12 -13.46
CA GLU A 36 17.15 12.91 -14.35
C GLU A 36 15.84 13.32 -13.65
N ALA A 37 15.18 14.36 -14.17
CA ALA A 37 13.85 14.73 -13.75
C ALA A 37 12.87 13.55 -13.94
N ILE A 38 11.86 13.47 -13.08
CA ILE A 38 10.82 12.45 -13.21
C ILE A 38 10.16 12.62 -14.59
N PRO A 39 10.14 11.57 -15.43
CA PRO A 39 9.58 11.67 -16.76
C PRO A 39 8.10 12.01 -16.68
N ALA A 40 7.62 12.78 -17.67
CA ALA A 40 6.21 13.09 -17.82
C ALA A 40 5.72 12.63 -19.20
N ILE A 41 4.67 11.81 -19.24
CA ILE A 41 4.15 11.20 -20.46
C ILE A 41 2.64 11.41 -20.58
N GLN A 42 2.13 11.59 -21.80
CA GLN A 42 0.70 11.71 -22.05
C GLN A 42 0.03 10.35 -21.95
N ALA A 43 -1.08 10.25 -21.20
CA ALA A 43 -1.84 9.02 -21.02
C ALA A 43 -2.26 8.42 -22.36
N GLU A 44 -2.57 9.24 -23.37
CA GLU A 44 -2.96 8.83 -24.73
C GLU A 44 -1.89 7.99 -25.43
N ARG A 45 -0.63 8.16 -25.06
CA ARG A 45 0.53 7.51 -25.69
C ARG A 45 0.99 6.25 -24.98
N LEU A 46 0.41 5.94 -23.82
CA LEU A 46 0.76 4.77 -23.04
C LEU A 46 -0.08 3.57 -23.47
N ASP A 47 0.60 2.47 -23.78
CA ASP A 47 0.05 1.13 -23.73
C ASP A 47 0.56 0.39 -22.48
N ALA A 48 -0.23 -0.55 -21.96
CA ALA A 48 0.08 -1.25 -20.71
C ALA A 48 1.40 -2.05 -20.79
N THR A 49 1.73 -2.62 -21.95
CA THR A 49 2.97 -3.41 -22.12
C THR A 49 4.22 -2.54 -22.16
N GLN A 50 4.13 -1.37 -22.80
CA GLN A 50 5.18 -0.36 -22.80
C GLN A 50 5.32 0.26 -21.43
N PHE A 51 4.21 0.58 -20.76
CA PHE A 51 4.21 1.11 -19.40
C PHE A 51 4.92 0.17 -18.43
N TRP A 52 4.65 -1.13 -18.56
CA TRP A 52 5.38 -2.17 -17.84
C TRP A 52 6.89 -2.13 -18.10
N ALA A 53 7.29 -2.25 -19.37
CA ALA A 53 8.71 -2.38 -19.74
C ALA A 53 9.56 -1.12 -19.45
N GLU A 54 8.93 0.06 -19.42
CA GLU A 54 9.61 1.34 -19.20
C GLU A 54 9.59 1.80 -17.74
N PHE A 55 8.52 1.48 -16.99
CA PHE A 55 8.30 2.04 -15.65
C PHE A 55 8.13 0.98 -14.57
N VAL A 56 7.13 0.09 -14.69
CA VAL A 56 6.80 -0.88 -13.62
C VAL A 56 7.95 -1.85 -13.40
N SER A 57 8.46 -2.49 -14.46
CA SER A 57 9.52 -3.48 -14.38
C SER A 57 10.88 -2.85 -14.02
N ARG A 58 11.03 -1.55 -14.28
CA ARG A 58 12.25 -0.78 -13.96
C ARG A 58 12.18 -0.06 -12.61
N ARG A 59 11.07 -0.21 -11.89
CA ARG A 59 10.81 0.46 -10.60
C ARG A 59 11.05 1.98 -10.70
N ARG A 60 10.59 2.59 -11.79
CA ARG A 60 10.83 4.01 -12.13
C ARG A 60 9.55 4.83 -11.97
N PRO A 61 9.55 5.90 -11.14
CA PRO A 61 8.43 6.82 -11.03
C PRO A 61 8.17 7.57 -12.34
N VAL A 62 6.91 7.90 -12.60
CA VAL A 62 6.50 8.66 -13.81
C VAL A 62 5.24 9.46 -13.56
N VAL A 63 5.22 10.71 -14.03
CA VAL A 63 4.02 11.53 -14.10
C VAL A 63 3.29 11.22 -15.40
N ILE A 64 2.01 10.88 -15.30
CA ILE A 64 1.16 10.58 -16.44
C ILE A 64 0.15 11.71 -16.58
N LYS A 65 0.21 12.44 -17.70
CA LYS A 65 -0.66 13.56 -18.00
C LYS A 65 -1.96 13.04 -18.59
N GLY A 66 -3.08 13.30 -17.93
CA GLY A 66 -4.40 12.77 -18.29
C GLY A 66 -4.98 11.84 -17.21
N HIS A 67 -6.27 11.55 -17.35
CA HIS A 67 -7.02 10.68 -16.45
C HIS A 67 -6.97 9.20 -16.91
N PRO A 68 -7.34 8.25 -16.04
CA PRO A 68 -7.67 6.90 -16.49
C PRO A 68 -8.69 6.92 -17.64
N LYS A 69 -8.50 6.04 -18.62
CA LYS A 69 -9.34 5.95 -19.83
C LYS A 69 -10.45 4.91 -19.69
N ASP A 70 -10.46 4.21 -18.56
CA ASP A 70 -11.39 3.15 -18.24
C ASP A 70 -12.83 3.68 -18.26
N PRO A 71 -13.77 3.03 -18.97
CA PRO A 71 -15.18 3.45 -19.00
C PRO A 71 -15.81 3.55 -17.60
N GLU A 72 -15.36 2.72 -16.68
CA GLU A 72 -15.76 2.67 -15.27
C GLU A 72 -15.24 3.88 -14.48
N TRP A 73 -14.20 4.56 -14.95
CA TRP A 73 -13.64 5.72 -14.30
C TRP A 73 -14.51 6.96 -14.53
N ARG A 74 -15.39 7.22 -13.56
CA ARG A 74 -16.32 8.35 -13.58
C ARG A 74 -15.96 9.43 -12.56
N ALA A 75 -15.11 9.11 -11.58
CA ALA A 75 -14.71 10.01 -10.49
C ALA A 75 -14.27 11.40 -10.95
N SER A 76 -13.49 11.52 -12.04
CA SER A 76 -13.02 12.82 -12.54
C SER A 76 -14.11 13.74 -13.09
N GLN A 77 -15.26 13.17 -13.47
CA GLN A 77 -16.44 13.92 -13.91
C GLN A 77 -17.46 14.05 -12.76
N LEU A 78 -17.58 12.98 -11.98
CA LEU A 78 -18.44 12.73 -10.82
C LEU A 78 -18.23 13.69 -9.65
N TRP A 79 -17.01 13.63 -9.12
CA TRP A 79 -16.76 13.91 -7.72
C TRP A 79 -16.59 15.41 -7.50
N SER A 80 -17.68 16.04 -7.07
CA SER A 80 -17.70 17.29 -6.32
C SER A 80 -18.00 17.00 -4.84
N LEU A 81 -17.76 17.98 -3.96
CA LEU A 81 -18.17 17.86 -2.55
C LEU A 81 -19.70 17.63 -2.46
N ASP A 82 -20.50 18.31 -3.28
CA ASP A 82 -21.96 18.12 -3.33
C ASP A 82 -22.36 16.71 -3.73
N TYR A 83 -21.73 16.15 -4.77
CA TYR A 83 -22.01 14.80 -5.22
C TYR A 83 -21.68 13.78 -4.13
N LEU A 84 -20.47 13.87 -3.57
CA LEU A 84 -20.00 12.99 -2.51
C LEU A 84 -20.86 13.09 -1.24
N ARG A 85 -21.24 14.31 -0.86
CA ARG A 85 -22.16 14.59 0.25
C ARG A 85 -23.54 13.97 0.00
N SER A 86 -24.03 13.98 -1.24
CA SER A 86 -25.32 13.38 -1.59
C SER A 86 -25.30 11.85 -1.60
N LYS A 87 -24.17 11.24 -1.98
CA LYS A 87 -24.06 9.78 -2.14
C LYS A 87 -23.60 9.06 -0.89
N ALA A 88 -22.69 9.67 -0.14
CA ALA A 88 -21.98 9.03 0.95
C ALA A 88 -21.95 9.88 2.23
N GLY A 89 -22.71 10.99 2.30
CA GLY A 89 -22.66 11.92 3.43
C GLY A 89 -22.95 11.29 4.79
N GLU A 90 -23.80 10.26 4.83
CA GLU A 90 -24.18 9.56 6.06
C GLU A 90 -23.17 8.48 6.48
N CYS A 91 -22.16 8.17 5.65
CA CYS A 91 -21.12 7.24 6.04
C CYS A 91 -20.33 7.80 7.23
N VAL A 92 -20.15 6.98 8.27
CA VAL A 92 -19.22 7.30 9.36
C VAL A 92 -17.80 6.98 8.90
N ILE A 93 -16.90 7.95 9.07
CA ILE A 93 -15.50 7.83 8.67
C ILE A 93 -14.58 8.22 9.83
N LYS A 94 -13.35 7.72 9.78
CA LYS A 94 -12.25 8.17 10.65
C LYS A 94 -11.41 9.19 9.90
N VAL A 95 -11.22 10.37 10.48
CA VAL A 95 -10.48 11.48 9.88
C VAL A 95 -9.28 11.80 10.76
N GLU A 96 -8.11 11.97 10.16
CA GLU A 96 -6.93 12.39 10.90
C GLU A 96 -7.04 13.87 11.29
N TYR A 97 -6.64 14.20 12.52
CA TYR A 97 -6.62 15.58 12.98
C TYR A 97 -5.24 15.99 13.51
N ARG A 98 -4.90 17.26 13.32
CA ARG A 98 -3.73 17.90 13.94
C ARG A 98 -4.17 18.99 14.90
N ALA A 99 -3.50 19.08 16.06
CA ALA A 99 -3.80 20.09 17.07
C ALA A 99 -3.24 21.48 16.71
N ASP A 100 -2.19 21.56 15.88
CA ASP A 100 -1.55 22.79 15.42
C ASP A 100 -1.37 22.77 13.89
N LYS A 101 -1.47 23.93 13.25
CA LYS A 101 -1.30 24.15 11.80
C LYS A 101 0.12 23.84 11.32
N ASN A 102 1.10 23.85 12.22
CA ASN A 102 2.49 23.50 11.91
C ASN A 102 2.77 21.98 12.02
N GLY A 103 1.82 21.17 12.48
CA GLY A 103 1.96 19.72 12.54
C GLY A 103 1.87 19.06 11.16
N SER A 104 2.53 17.90 11.01
CA SER A 104 2.40 17.01 9.85
C SER A 104 1.23 16.03 10.05
N TYR A 105 0.67 15.55 8.93
CA TYR A 105 -0.21 14.38 8.94
C TYR A 105 0.63 13.09 8.92
N GLY A 106 0.01 11.94 9.19
CA GLY A 106 0.66 10.65 9.38
C GLY A 106 0.98 10.31 10.85
N GLN A 107 0.34 10.97 11.83
CA GLN A 107 0.61 10.77 13.27
C GLN A 107 -0.42 9.86 13.96
N GLY A 108 -1.33 9.23 13.22
CA GLY A 108 -2.26 8.22 13.77
C GLY A 108 -3.42 8.77 14.63
N ARG A 109 -3.51 10.09 14.84
CA ARG A 109 -4.56 10.71 15.66
C ARG A 109 -5.84 10.90 14.85
N ARG A 110 -6.86 10.09 15.11
CA ARG A 110 -8.10 10.06 14.33
C ARG A 110 -9.32 10.39 15.17
N ILE A 111 -10.31 11.01 14.54
CA ILE A 111 -11.64 11.27 15.11
C ILE A 111 -12.72 10.70 14.19
N LYS A 112 -13.78 10.15 14.78
CA LYS A 112 -14.96 9.69 14.02
C LYS A 112 -15.89 10.86 13.76
N MET A 113 -16.44 10.96 12.54
CA MET A 113 -17.52 11.88 12.18
C MET A 113 -18.25 11.38 10.93
N THR A 114 -19.40 11.97 10.61
CA THR A 114 -20.05 11.70 9.32
C THR A 114 -19.25 12.32 8.18
N PHE A 115 -19.29 11.70 7.00
CA PHE A 115 -18.59 12.24 5.83
C PHE A 115 -19.15 13.62 5.44
N ARG A 116 -20.45 13.85 5.64
CA ARG A 116 -21.10 15.17 5.46
C ARG A 116 -20.43 16.24 6.31
N GLU A 117 -20.32 16.02 7.61
CA GLU A 117 -19.70 16.97 8.53
C GLU A 117 -18.23 17.25 8.17
N PHE A 118 -17.50 16.21 7.77
CA PHE A 118 -16.13 16.35 7.29
C PHE A 118 -16.05 17.26 6.05
N LEU A 119 -16.87 16.99 5.03
CA LEU A 119 -16.88 17.78 3.79
C LEU A 119 -17.26 19.24 4.05
N ASP A 120 -18.23 19.49 4.95
CA ASP A 120 -18.65 20.84 5.32
C ASP A 120 -17.51 21.61 6.03
N LYS A 121 -16.73 20.93 6.89
CA LYS A 121 -15.55 21.53 7.55
C LYS A 121 -14.43 21.83 6.55
N VAL A 122 -14.16 20.93 5.60
CA VAL A 122 -13.16 21.14 4.53
C VAL A 122 -13.55 22.31 3.64
N GLU A 123 -14.83 22.39 3.24
CA GLU A 123 -15.36 23.49 2.42
C GLU A 123 -15.29 24.84 3.15
N ALA A 124 -15.50 24.85 4.47
CA ALA A 124 -15.28 26.02 5.32
C ALA A 124 -13.80 26.39 5.51
N GLY A 125 -12.86 25.60 4.98
CA GLY A 125 -11.42 25.85 5.03
C GLY A 125 -10.74 25.36 6.31
N ASN A 126 -11.33 24.38 7.01
CA ASN A 126 -10.69 23.75 8.15
C ASN A 126 -9.48 22.91 7.70
N ASP A 127 -8.28 23.45 7.92
CA ASP A 127 -7.00 22.87 7.59
C ASP A 127 -6.40 22.00 8.70
N THR A 128 -7.17 21.65 9.74
CA THR A 128 -6.71 20.75 10.81
C THR A 128 -7.15 19.31 10.59
N LEU A 129 -7.97 19.05 9.56
CA LEU A 129 -8.53 17.74 9.26
C LEU A 129 -8.01 17.23 7.91
N TYR A 130 -7.66 15.96 7.85
CA TYR A 130 -7.26 15.30 6.62
C TYR A 130 -7.83 13.90 6.57
N PHE A 131 -8.57 13.62 5.50
CA PHE A 131 -9.04 12.28 5.21
C PHE A 131 -7.94 11.55 4.45
N THR A 132 -7.30 10.61 5.15
CA THR A 132 -6.15 9.83 4.72
C THR A 132 -6.55 8.43 4.29
N ALA A 133 -5.57 7.56 4.01
CA ALA A 133 -5.80 6.14 3.72
C ALA A 133 -6.82 5.53 4.69
N GLN A 134 -7.80 4.84 4.13
CA GLN A 134 -8.92 4.32 4.88
C GLN A 134 -8.50 3.05 5.64
N GLN A 135 -8.90 2.95 6.91
CA GLN A 135 -8.89 1.64 7.58
C GLN A 135 -10.06 0.82 7.05
N THR A 136 -9.74 -0.34 6.49
CA THR A 136 -10.70 -1.31 5.99
C THR A 136 -10.73 -2.53 6.89
N SER A 137 -11.89 -3.16 7.01
CA SER A 137 -12.02 -4.44 7.70
C SER A 137 -11.29 -5.54 6.93
N VAL A 138 -10.89 -6.58 7.64
CA VAL A 138 -10.51 -7.86 7.04
C VAL A 138 -11.80 -8.55 6.57
N GLY A 139 -11.80 -8.99 5.32
CA GLY A 139 -12.90 -9.75 4.72
C GLY A 139 -12.95 -11.18 5.24
N ALA A 140 -14.02 -11.90 4.89
CA ALA A 140 -14.17 -13.31 5.25
C ALA A 140 -13.09 -14.22 4.62
N ASP A 141 -12.40 -13.72 3.60
CA ASP A 141 -11.27 -14.36 2.93
C ASP A 141 -9.92 -14.14 3.65
N GLY A 142 -9.90 -13.43 4.79
CA GLY A 142 -8.68 -13.11 5.53
C GLY A 142 -7.88 -11.94 4.95
N PHE A 143 -8.34 -11.31 3.86
CA PHE A 143 -7.66 -10.17 3.25
C PHE A 143 -8.37 -8.85 3.56
N LEU A 144 -7.62 -7.75 3.63
CA LEU A 144 -8.21 -6.41 3.75
C LEU A 144 -9.16 -6.12 2.59
N GLU A 145 -10.33 -5.57 2.91
CA GLU A 145 -11.28 -5.07 1.90
C GLU A 145 -10.62 -4.03 0.99
N LEU A 146 -10.96 -4.08 -0.31
CA LEU A 146 -10.32 -3.24 -1.31
C LEU A 146 -10.53 -1.74 -1.08
N TYR A 147 -11.63 -1.36 -0.42
CA TYR A 147 -11.93 0.04 -0.10
C TYR A 147 -12.96 0.13 1.02
N GLY A 148 -12.84 1.17 1.85
CA GLY A 148 -13.74 1.46 2.95
C GLY A 148 -14.75 2.55 2.63
N ALA A 149 -15.55 2.93 3.63
CA ALA A 149 -16.34 4.15 3.55
C ALA A 149 -15.42 5.37 3.30
N PRO A 150 -15.80 6.32 2.44
CA PRO A 150 -17.10 6.48 1.77
C PRO A 150 -17.21 5.78 0.40
N LEU A 151 -16.15 5.12 -0.08
CA LEU A 151 -16.10 4.54 -1.43
C LEU A 151 -17.12 3.40 -1.62
N THR A 152 -17.51 2.72 -0.53
CA THR A 152 -18.59 1.72 -0.51
C THR A 152 -19.94 2.25 -0.99
N SER A 153 -20.17 3.58 -0.94
CA SER A 153 -21.40 4.22 -1.43
C SER A 153 -21.33 4.67 -2.90
N VAL A 154 -20.14 4.62 -3.52
CA VAL A 154 -19.91 4.98 -4.92
C VAL A 154 -19.07 3.92 -5.68
N PRO A 155 -19.35 2.62 -5.53
CA PRO A 155 -18.49 1.55 -6.08
C PRO A 155 -18.49 1.50 -7.62
N ASN A 156 -19.46 2.14 -8.26
CA ASN A 156 -19.61 2.18 -9.73
C ASN A 156 -18.97 3.42 -10.37
N ASP A 157 -18.22 4.22 -9.61
CA ASP A 157 -17.55 5.43 -10.11
C ASP A 157 -16.07 5.21 -10.46
N PHE A 158 -15.55 4.01 -10.21
CA PHE A 158 -14.18 3.58 -10.52
C PHE A 158 -14.14 2.06 -10.77
N GLY A 159 -13.18 1.60 -11.58
CA GLY A 159 -12.93 0.17 -11.79
C GLY A 159 -12.02 -0.42 -10.72
N LEU A 160 -12.06 -1.74 -10.52
CA LEU A 160 -11.19 -2.44 -9.56
C LEU A 160 -9.74 -2.52 -10.02
N THR A 161 -9.52 -2.61 -11.34
CA THR A 161 -8.19 -2.68 -11.93
C THR A 161 -8.13 -1.72 -13.13
N PRO A 162 -7.24 -0.71 -13.13
CA PRO A 162 -7.08 0.17 -14.27
C PRO A 162 -6.43 -0.56 -15.44
N SER A 163 -6.91 -0.31 -16.66
CA SER A 163 -6.42 -0.92 -17.91
C SER A 163 -4.93 -0.70 -18.21
N LEU A 164 -4.31 0.27 -17.54
CA LEU A 164 -2.86 0.51 -17.62
C LEU A 164 -2.04 -0.54 -16.84
N LEU A 165 -2.62 -1.14 -15.80
CA LEU A 165 -1.99 -2.09 -14.89
C LEU A 165 -2.85 -3.38 -14.72
N PRO A 166 -3.29 -4.03 -15.82
CA PRO A 166 -4.33 -5.05 -15.77
C PRO A 166 -3.90 -6.35 -15.08
N ASN A 167 -2.59 -6.60 -15.00
CA ASN A 167 -2.03 -7.82 -14.43
C ASN A 167 -1.47 -7.62 -13.01
N LEU A 168 -1.47 -6.38 -12.49
CA LEU A 168 -1.13 -6.13 -11.09
C LEU A 168 -2.35 -6.40 -10.21
N VAL A 169 -2.11 -6.98 -9.04
CA VAL A 169 -3.16 -7.31 -8.08
C VAL A 169 -3.41 -6.12 -7.14
N PRO A 170 -4.61 -5.52 -7.16
CA PRO A 170 -4.97 -4.46 -6.23
C PRO A 170 -4.91 -4.94 -4.79
N GLN A 171 -4.31 -4.13 -3.92
CA GLN A 171 -4.31 -4.33 -2.48
C GLN A 171 -5.39 -3.47 -1.83
N GLN A 172 -5.43 -2.18 -2.15
CA GLN A 172 -6.43 -1.25 -1.62
C GLN A 172 -6.59 -0.02 -2.53
N MET A 173 -7.71 0.67 -2.40
CA MET A 173 -8.06 1.91 -3.07
C MET A 173 -8.41 2.95 -2.02
N ASN A 174 -7.80 4.13 -2.09
CA ASN A 174 -8.02 5.17 -1.09
C ASN A 174 -8.44 6.51 -1.70
N LEU A 175 -9.32 7.21 -0.97
CA LEU A 175 -9.72 8.59 -1.20
C LEU A 175 -8.98 9.54 -0.26
N TRP A 176 -8.42 10.62 -0.78
CA TRP A 176 -7.67 11.60 -0.01
C TRP A 176 -8.33 12.97 -0.13
N ILE A 177 -8.76 13.59 0.96
CA ILE A 177 -9.41 14.92 0.94
C ILE A 177 -8.90 15.76 2.12
N GLY A 178 -8.58 17.03 1.86
CA GLY A 178 -8.21 17.98 2.93
C GLY A 178 -8.23 19.42 2.46
N ALA A 179 -8.20 20.36 3.41
CA ALA A 179 -8.01 21.79 3.14
C ALA A 179 -6.56 22.19 3.45
N ALA A 180 -5.91 22.87 2.50
CA ALA A 180 -4.52 23.30 2.66
C ALA A 180 -4.20 24.48 1.72
N ARG A 181 -4.46 25.71 2.16
CA ARG A 181 -4.17 26.92 1.35
C ARG A 181 -2.68 27.19 1.19
N GLU A 182 -1.91 26.96 2.26
CA GLU A 182 -0.47 27.26 2.31
C GLU A 182 0.41 26.01 2.15
N GLY A 183 -0.20 24.84 1.89
CA GLY A 183 0.47 23.56 1.82
C GLY A 183 0.46 22.80 3.15
N ALA A 184 0.28 21.48 3.09
CA ALA A 184 0.45 20.58 4.24
C ALA A 184 1.23 19.34 3.82
N SER A 185 2.26 18.97 4.61
CA SER A 185 3.07 17.78 4.34
C SER A 185 2.56 16.54 5.07
N SER A 186 2.68 15.39 4.43
CA SER A 186 2.51 14.05 5.00
C SER A 186 3.74 13.49 5.70
N GLY A 187 4.85 14.24 5.75
CA GLY A 187 6.14 13.72 6.21
C GLY A 187 6.81 12.77 5.22
N LEU A 188 8.10 12.54 5.42
CA LEU A 188 8.91 11.63 4.59
C LEU A 188 8.68 10.18 5.02
N HIS A 189 8.18 9.35 4.11
CA HIS A 189 7.91 7.94 4.35
C HIS A 189 8.01 7.14 3.06
N HIS A 190 7.84 5.83 3.08
CA HIS A 190 7.63 5.03 1.86
C HIS A 190 6.42 4.10 2.03
N ASP A 191 5.86 3.67 0.90
CA ASP A 191 4.77 2.71 0.85
C ASP A 191 5.32 1.32 0.51
N PHE A 192 4.68 0.28 1.04
CA PHE A 192 4.98 -1.12 0.71
C PHE A 192 4.36 -1.59 -0.61
N HIS A 193 3.55 -0.74 -1.24
CA HIS A 193 2.73 -1.06 -2.41
C HIS A 193 3.09 -0.16 -3.59
N ASP A 194 2.90 -0.68 -4.80
CA ASP A 194 2.94 0.15 -6.01
C ASP A 194 1.72 1.08 -6.00
N ASN A 195 1.95 2.37 -6.18
CA ASN A 195 0.93 3.40 -6.02
C ASN A 195 0.65 4.09 -7.36
N LEU A 196 -0.58 3.95 -7.87
CA LEU A 196 -1.10 4.79 -8.95
C LEU A 196 -1.94 5.90 -8.34
N TYR A 197 -1.33 7.06 -8.14
CA TYR A 197 -1.93 8.23 -7.52
C TYR A 197 -2.60 9.11 -8.57
N ILE A 198 -3.85 9.50 -8.38
CA ILE A 198 -4.67 10.23 -9.37
C ILE A 198 -5.19 11.52 -8.72
N LEU A 199 -4.79 12.68 -9.24
CA LEU A 199 -5.17 13.96 -8.64
C LEU A 199 -6.46 14.50 -9.25
N LEU A 200 -7.48 14.70 -8.42
CA LEU A 200 -8.81 15.16 -8.83
C LEU A 200 -9.02 16.66 -8.61
N ARG A 201 -8.39 17.25 -7.58
CA ARG A 201 -8.43 18.68 -7.22
C ARG A 201 -7.15 19.11 -6.52
N GLY A 202 -6.76 20.38 -6.72
CA GLY A 202 -5.57 20.99 -6.11
C GLY A 202 -4.28 20.64 -6.83
N VAL A 203 -3.16 20.71 -6.11
CA VAL A 203 -1.81 20.36 -6.57
C VAL A 203 -1.12 19.52 -5.48
N LYS A 204 -0.34 18.53 -5.90
CA LYS A 204 0.50 17.73 -5.00
C LYS A 204 1.95 17.87 -5.44
N LYS A 205 2.83 18.23 -4.52
CA LYS A 205 4.28 18.30 -4.76
C LYS A 205 4.95 17.13 -4.07
N PHE A 206 5.70 16.34 -4.81
CA PHE A 206 6.38 15.16 -4.32
C PHE A 206 7.88 15.39 -4.30
N ARG A 207 8.51 15.10 -3.17
CA ARG A 207 9.97 14.98 -3.04
C ARG A 207 10.31 13.52 -2.86
N LEU A 208 11.01 12.92 -3.82
CA LEU A 208 11.24 11.47 -3.90
C LEU A 208 12.72 11.11 -3.68
N TYR A 209 12.96 10.01 -2.99
CA TYR A 209 14.28 9.36 -2.87
C TYR A 209 14.14 7.87 -3.18
N PRO A 210 15.09 7.29 -3.95
CA PRO A 210 15.00 5.87 -4.33
C PRO A 210 15.23 4.93 -3.13
N PRO A 211 14.68 3.70 -3.18
CA PRO A 211 14.90 2.69 -2.14
C PRO A 211 16.38 2.36 -1.89
N SER A 212 17.26 2.58 -2.86
CA SER A 212 18.71 2.41 -2.71
C SER A 212 19.34 3.32 -1.64
N LEU A 213 18.64 4.38 -1.23
CA LEU A 213 19.06 5.29 -0.16
C LEU A 213 18.42 4.97 1.19
N ALA A 214 17.64 3.89 1.33
CA ALA A 214 16.86 3.59 2.53
C ALA A 214 17.68 3.60 3.83
N SER A 215 18.92 3.09 3.80
CA SER A 215 19.82 3.09 4.97
C SER A 215 20.21 4.50 5.46
N GLN A 216 20.04 5.51 4.62
CA GLN A 216 20.30 6.92 4.90
C GLN A 216 19.02 7.71 5.22
N MET A 217 17.85 7.07 5.19
CA MET A 217 16.55 7.72 5.39
C MET A 217 16.14 7.82 6.86
N TYR A 218 16.87 7.23 7.80
CA TYR A 218 16.58 7.32 9.25
C TYR A 218 15.13 6.97 9.61
N THR A 219 14.70 5.79 9.16
CA THR A 219 13.37 5.25 9.44
C THR A 219 13.14 5.05 10.95
N ASN A 220 11.86 5.00 11.35
CA ASN A 220 11.48 4.63 12.70
C ASN A 220 11.87 3.18 12.99
N GLY A 221 11.50 2.28 12.07
CA GLY A 221 11.84 0.86 12.11
C GLY A 221 13.28 0.60 11.69
N ALA A 222 13.81 -0.52 12.18
CA ALA A 222 15.11 -1.06 11.75
C ALA A 222 14.92 -1.89 10.47
N ILE A 223 15.57 -1.50 9.38
CA ILE A 223 15.48 -2.24 8.10
C ILE A 223 16.17 -3.59 8.25
N HIS A 224 15.41 -4.67 8.03
CA HIS A 224 15.88 -6.04 8.00
C HIS A 224 16.39 -6.42 6.60
N LYS A 225 15.61 -6.11 5.56
CA LYS A 225 15.90 -6.53 4.18
C LYS A 225 15.32 -5.55 3.15
N ILE A 226 15.99 -5.40 2.02
CA ILE A 226 15.49 -4.66 0.86
C ILE A 226 15.53 -5.59 -0.35
N TYR A 227 14.38 -5.83 -0.97
CA TYR A 227 14.25 -6.67 -2.16
C TYR A 227 14.60 -5.90 -3.44
N PRO A 228 14.99 -6.60 -4.54
CA PRO A 228 15.31 -5.96 -5.82
C PRO A 228 14.18 -5.12 -6.43
N ASN A 229 12.92 -5.41 -6.09
CA ASN A 229 11.76 -4.61 -6.50
C ASN A 229 11.53 -3.36 -5.63
N GLY A 230 12.44 -3.05 -4.71
CA GLY A 230 12.36 -1.89 -3.83
C GLY A 230 11.61 -2.15 -2.53
N ARG A 231 10.93 -3.30 -2.37
CA ARG A 231 10.20 -3.60 -1.14
C ARG A 231 11.16 -3.67 0.06
N ILE A 232 10.83 -2.93 1.11
CA ILE A 232 11.61 -2.87 2.37
C ILE A 232 10.88 -3.70 3.42
N VAL A 233 11.61 -4.55 4.15
CA VAL A 233 11.14 -5.32 5.31
C VAL A 233 11.86 -4.79 6.54
N TYR A 234 11.11 -4.55 7.61
CA TYR A 234 11.61 -4.14 8.91
C TYR A 234 11.73 -5.32 9.87
N GLU A 235 12.58 -5.19 10.88
CA GLU A 235 12.72 -6.18 11.95
C GLU A 235 11.36 -6.37 12.66
N GLY A 236 10.96 -7.63 12.88
CA GLY A 236 9.69 -7.96 13.54
C GLY A 236 8.50 -8.19 12.59
N GLN A 237 8.64 -7.94 11.29
CA GLN A 237 7.56 -8.10 10.32
C GLN A 237 7.32 -9.54 9.81
N GLY A 238 8.00 -10.55 10.37
CA GLY A 238 7.88 -11.94 9.93
C GLY A 238 8.62 -12.26 8.61
N ASP A 239 8.28 -13.39 7.99
CA ASP A 239 8.92 -13.85 6.74
C ASP A 239 8.17 -13.37 5.50
N VAL A 240 8.27 -12.06 5.24
CA VAL A 240 7.57 -11.44 4.11
C VAL A 240 8.41 -11.50 2.84
N LEU A 241 7.79 -11.99 1.77
CA LEU A 241 8.39 -12.14 0.45
C LEU A 241 8.45 -10.81 -0.33
N ALA A 242 9.11 -10.83 -1.48
CA ALA A 242 9.34 -9.65 -2.31
C ALA A 242 8.04 -9.00 -2.82
N ASP A 243 7.01 -9.80 -3.07
CA ASP A 243 5.67 -9.36 -3.49
C ASP A 243 4.75 -8.99 -2.32
N GLY A 244 5.24 -9.10 -1.08
CA GLY A 244 4.51 -8.77 0.14
C GLY A 244 3.62 -9.86 0.71
N SER A 245 3.59 -11.07 0.12
CA SER A 245 2.92 -12.22 0.76
C SER A 245 3.77 -12.79 1.89
N ASP A 246 3.12 -13.41 2.86
CA ASP A 246 3.79 -14.22 3.88
C ASP A 246 4.31 -15.55 3.27
N ALA A 247 5.52 -15.96 3.66
CA ALA A 247 6.14 -17.15 3.10
C ALA A 247 5.42 -18.46 3.48
N GLN A 248 4.82 -18.51 4.67
CA GLN A 248 4.04 -19.66 5.13
C GLN A 248 2.72 -19.76 4.37
N ASP A 249 2.02 -18.64 4.16
CA ASP A 249 0.80 -18.61 3.35
C ASP A 249 1.05 -19.10 1.93
N VAL A 250 2.15 -18.65 1.31
CA VAL A 250 2.52 -19.10 -0.05
C VAL A 250 2.89 -20.58 -0.07
N ALA A 251 3.52 -21.11 0.99
CA ALA A 251 3.85 -22.52 1.10
C ALA A 251 2.59 -23.38 1.23
N LEU A 252 1.67 -23.00 2.12
CA LEU A 252 0.37 -23.67 2.30
C LEU A 252 -0.46 -23.62 1.01
N TRP A 253 -0.51 -22.47 0.35
CA TRP A 253 -1.19 -22.34 -0.94
C TRP A 253 -0.59 -23.27 -2.00
N ARG A 254 0.75 -23.39 -2.09
CA ARG A 254 1.40 -24.32 -3.03
C ARG A 254 1.05 -25.76 -2.72
N GLU A 255 1.06 -26.15 -1.44
CA GLU A 255 0.66 -27.49 -1.02
C GLU A 255 -0.78 -27.78 -1.42
N HIS A 256 -1.69 -26.82 -1.22
CA HIS A 256 -3.09 -26.94 -1.64
C HIS A 256 -3.23 -27.13 -3.15
N GLN A 257 -2.48 -26.35 -3.96
CA GLN A 257 -2.48 -26.52 -5.42
C GLN A 257 -1.96 -27.90 -5.85
N GLU A 258 -0.90 -28.39 -5.21
CA GLU A 258 -0.35 -29.72 -5.47
C GLU A 258 -1.32 -30.84 -5.07
N ALA A 259 -2.02 -30.69 -3.94
CA ALA A 259 -3.04 -31.62 -3.49
C ALA A 259 -4.23 -31.66 -4.46
N CYS A 260 -4.73 -30.49 -4.89
CA CYS A 260 -5.76 -30.36 -5.92
C CYS A 260 -5.35 -31.03 -7.24
N ALA A 261 -4.12 -30.77 -7.71
CA ALA A 261 -3.64 -31.35 -8.96
C ALA A 261 -3.47 -32.88 -8.86
N ALA A 262 -3.01 -33.38 -7.71
CA ALA A 262 -2.90 -34.81 -7.46
C ALA A 262 -4.28 -35.50 -7.44
N LEU A 263 -5.28 -34.86 -6.81
CA LEU A 263 -6.66 -35.35 -6.80
C LEU A 263 -7.22 -35.44 -8.23
N ALA A 264 -7.14 -34.34 -8.99
CA ALA A 264 -7.62 -34.30 -10.38
C ALA A 264 -6.95 -35.37 -11.27
N ALA A 265 -5.64 -35.59 -11.10
CA ALA A 265 -4.92 -36.63 -11.84
C ALA A 265 -5.39 -38.06 -11.50
N GLU A 266 -5.79 -38.32 -10.26
CA GLU A 266 -6.34 -39.62 -9.86
C GLU A 266 -7.81 -39.78 -10.25
N GLU A 267 -8.60 -38.71 -10.28
CA GLU A 267 -9.95 -38.67 -10.86
C GLU A 267 -9.91 -39.06 -12.35
N ASP A 268 -8.98 -38.49 -13.11
CA ASP A 268 -8.75 -38.84 -14.53
C ASP A 268 -8.26 -40.29 -14.71
N ALA A 269 -7.67 -40.89 -13.67
CA ALA A 269 -7.17 -42.26 -13.67
C ALA A 269 -8.20 -43.29 -13.18
N VAL A 270 -9.43 -42.87 -12.82
CA VAL A 270 -10.51 -43.75 -12.37
C VAL A 270 -10.77 -44.87 -13.39
N GLY A 271 -10.91 -46.10 -12.89
CA GLY A 271 -11.08 -47.30 -13.70
C GLY A 271 -9.76 -48.05 -13.99
N ARG A 272 -8.61 -47.50 -13.58
CA ARG A 272 -7.32 -48.23 -13.58
C ARG A 272 -7.14 -49.02 -12.29
N LYS A 273 -6.34 -50.09 -12.32
CA LYS A 273 -6.09 -50.92 -11.13
C LYS A 273 -5.49 -50.08 -9.99
N GLY A 274 -6.16 -50.12 -8.83
CA GLY A 274 -5.74 -49.40 -7.62
C GLY A 274 -6.05 -47.89 -7.63
N SER A 275 -6.84 -47.39 -8.59
CA SER A 275 -7.25 -45.98 -8.62
C SER A 275 -8.05 -45.58 -7.39
N GLU A 276 -8.95 -46.43 -6.89
CA GLU A 276 -9.80 -46.12 -5.72
C GLU A 276 -8.98 -45.78 -4.47
N LYS A 277 -7.92 -46.55 -4.19
CA LYS A 277 -7.06 -46.29 -3.03
C LYS A 277 -6.25 -44.99 -3.20
N ARG A 278 -5.74 -44.73 -4.41
CA ARG A 278 -4.96 -43.51 -4.68
C ARG A 278 -5.84 -42.26 -4.67
N LEU A 279 -7.06 -42.37 -5.19
CA LEU A 279 -8.07 -41.32 -5.11
C LEU A 279 -8.35 -40.97 -3.65
N LYS A 280 -8.64 -41.97 -2.81
CA LYS A 280 -8.88 -41.73 -1.38
C LYS A 280 -7.69 -41.06 -0.67
N MET A 281 -6.46 -41.50 -0.96
CA MET A 281 -5.26 -40.84 -0.41
C MET A 281 -5.09 -39.39 -0.88
N ALA A 282 -5.51 -39.07 -2.11
CA ALA A 282 -5.46 -37.70 -2.63
C ALA A 282 -6.55 -36.81 -2.01
N GLU A 283 -7.74 -37.36 -1.77
CA GLU A 283 -8.81 -36.69 -1.01
C GLU A 283 -8.35 -36.38 0.42
N ASP A 284 -7.82 -37.38 1.14
CA ASP A 284 -7.35 -37.22 2.52
C ASP A 284 -6.24 -36.16 2.62
N ARG A 285 -5.32 -36.11 1.64
CA ARG A 285 -4.27 -35.08 1.58
C ARG A 285 -4.85 -33.68 1.37
N LEU A 286 -5.85 -33.53 0.51
CA LEU A 286 -6.50 -32.25 0.27
C LEU A 286 -7.26 -31.79 1.53
N GLU A 287 -7.96 -32.70 2.21
CA GLU A 287 -8.66 -32.42 3.47
C GLU A 287 -7.69 -31.94 4.55
N GLU A 288 -6.56 -32.62 4.75
CA GLU A 288 -5.50 -32.21 5.71
C GLU A 288 -4.93 -30.83 5.38
N THR A 289 -4.71 -30.53 4.09
CA THR A 289 -4.21 -29.19 3.70
C THR A 289 -5.24 -28.10 3.95
N LEU A 290 -6.52 -28.37 3.71
CA LEU A 290 -7.60 -27.41 3.99
C LEU A 290 -7.76 -27.16 5.50
N GLU A 291 -7.61 -28.19 6.33
CA GLU A 291 -7.60 -28.05 7.80
C GLU A 291 -6.44 -27.14 8.23
N HIS A 292 -5.21 -27.37 7.74
CA HIS A 292 -4.07 -26.50 8.06
C HIS A 292 -4.27 -25.05 7.60
N MET A 293 -4.90 -24.83 6.45
CA MET A 293 -5.23 -23.48 5.98
C MET A 293 -6.27 -22.79 6.87
N LEU A 294 -7.24 -23.53 7.42
CA LEU A 294 -8.24 -22.97 8.34
C LEU A 294 -7.66 -22.70 9.73
N ASP A 295 -6.81 -23.60 10.23
CA ASP A 295 -6.16 -23.44 11.53
C ASP A 295 -5.14 -22.28 11.52
N GLY A 296 -4.42 -22.08 10.41
CA GLY A 296 -3.54 -20.92 10.21
C GLY A 296 -4.26 -19.58 10.07
N VAL A 297 -5.57 -19.58 9.81
CA VAL A 297 -6.41 -18.37 9.77
C VAL A 297 -6.96 -18.03 11.17
N ALA A 298 -6.93 -18.99 12.12
CA ALA A 298 -7.50 -18.84 13.45
C ALA A 298 -6.49 -18.39 14.54
N GLU A 299 -5.18 -18.61 14.33
CA GLU A 299 -4.14 -18.27 15.32
C GLU A 299 -2.93 -17.64 14.61
N ASP A 300 -2.60 -16.38 14.96
CA ASP A 300 -1.41 -15.62 14.53
C ASP A 300 -1.32 -15.19 13.05
N TRP A 301 -2.08 -14.14 12.68
CA TRP A 301 -1.55 -13.16 11.72
C TRP A 301 -0.90 -12.00 12.52
N PRO A 302 0.44 -11.92 12.61
CA PRO A 302 1.07 -10.66 12.94
C PRO A 302 0.72 -9.67 11.83
N GLU A 303 0.22 -8.50 12.22
CA GLU A 303 -0.04 -7.33 11.40
C GLU A 303 0.89 -7.29 10.19
N GLY A 304 0.37 -7.70 9.02
CA GLY A 304 1.17 -7.75 7.81
C GLY A 304 1.78 -6.37 7.56
N PRO A 305 3.00 -6.26 7.03
CA PRO A 305 3.75 -5.01 6.99
C PRO A 305 3.26 -3.99 5.96
N GLY A 306 1.95 -3.89 5.73
CA GLY A 306 1.25 -2.69 5.25
C GLY A 306 0.30 -2.11 6.31
N ALA A 307 0.34 -2.65 7.53
CA ALA A 307 -0.56 -2.35 8.64
C ALA A 307 0.05 -1.39 9.69
N ASP A 308 1.15 -0.69 9.41
CA ASP A 308 1.69 0.32 10.35
C ASP A 308 0.80 1.59 10.48
N CYS A 309 -0.47 1.56 10.09
CA CYS A 309 -1.48 2.52 10.56
C CYS A 309 -2.59 1.85 11.38
N ASN A 310 -2.26 0.70 11.98
CA ASN A 310 -3.17 -0.24 12.57
C ASN A 310 -2.59 -0.78 13.88
N SER A 311 -2.58 0.02 14.97
CA SER A 311 -2.66 -0.64 16.27
C SER A 311 -4.09 -1.15 16.52
N SER A 312 -4.10 -2.39 17.00
CA SER A 312 -5.22 -3.13 17.57
C SER A 312 -6.18 -2.29 18.43
N ASP A 313 -7.46 -2.30 18.08
CA ASP A 313 -8.52 -2.13 19.08
C ASP A 313 -9.71 -3.02 18.67
N GLU A 314 -9.71 -4.24 19.22
CA GLU A 314 -10.94 -5.03 19.38
C GLU A 314 -11.60 -4.58 20.69
N GLY A 315 -12.67 -3.80 20.55
CA GLY A 315 -13.51 -3.35 21.65
C GLY A 315 -14.94 -3.15 21.18
N ASP A 316 -15.81 -4.07 21.60
CA ASP A 316 -17.24 -4.11 21.33
C ASP A 316 -18.01 -2.85 21.79
N GLU A 317 -19.18 -2.71 21.17
CA GLU A 317 -20.20 -1.66 21.28
C GLU A 317 -20.63 -1.28 22.71
N GLU A 318 -20.59 0.02 23.04
CA GLU A 318 -21.62 0.67 23.86
C GLU A 318 -21.93 2.07 23.29
N GLU A 319 -23.14 2.24 22.75
CA GLU A 319 -23.74 3.56 22.53
C GLU A 319 -23.98 4.22 23.89
N GLU A 320 -23.36 5.38 24.15
CA GLU A 320 -24.02 6.55 24.78
C GLU A 320 -23.06 7.76 24.91
N GLY A 321 -23.40 8.86 24.23
CA GLY A 321 -22.91 10.21 24.56
C GLY A 321 -22.14 10.94 23.46
N GLU A 322 -22.62 12.13 23.09
CA GLU A 322 -21.99 13.06 22.15
C GLU A 322 -20.65 13.63 22.67
N GLU A 323 -19.54 12.89 22.54
CA GLU A 323 -18.19 13.46 22.43
C GLU A 323 -17.40 12.68 21.36
N ALA A 324 -16.64 13.39 20.50
CA ALA A 324 -15.89 12.75 19.43
C ALA A 324 -14.77 11.88 20.02
N ASP A 325 -14.89 10.56 19.90
CA ASP A 325 -13.84 9.62 20.30
C ASP A 325 -12.53 9.95 19.58
N ILE A 326 -11.54 10.40 20.35
CA ILE A 326 -10.16 10.59 19.90
C ILE A 326 -9.46 9.23 20.00
N LEU A 327 -9.08 8.68 18.86
CA LEU A 327 -8.26 7.47 18.77
C LEU A 327 -6.81 7.91 18.60
N GLU A 328 -5.95 7.62 19.58
CA GLU A 328 -4.49 7.83 19.49
C GLU A 328 -3.80 6.50 19.24
N ASP A 329 -3.34 6.29 18.00
CA ASP A 329 -2.40 5.23 17.68
C ASP A 329 -0.99 5.70 18.13
N GLY A 330 -0.45 5.09 19.18
CA GLY A 330 0.64 5.65 20.00
C GLY A 330 2.06 5.52 19.45
N THR A 331 2.25 4.99 18.23
CA THR A 331 3.57 4.78 17.63
C THR A 331 3.62 5.21 16.18
N GLU A 332 4.64 6.00 15.81
CA GLU A 332 4.86 6.36 14.41
C GLU A 332 5.25 5.12 13.59
N PRO A 333 4.73 4.97 12.36
CA PRO A 333 4.97 3.80 11.50
C PRO A 333 6.46 3.54 11.23
N ASP A 334 6.87 2.27 11.07
CA ASP A 334 8.28 1.94 10.81
C ASP A 334 8.80 2.54 9.49
N SER A 335 7.92 2.65 8.50
CA SER A 335 8.22 3.20 7.18
C SER A 335 8.44 4.71 7.15
N PHE A 336 8.06 5.43 8.21
CA PHE A 336 8.26 6.87 8.33
C PHE A 336 9.68 7.21 8.73
N SER A 337 10.17 8.33 8.21
CA SER A 337 11.47 8.89 8.52
C SER A 337 11.39 9.87 9.68
N LYS A 338 12.41 9.83 10.55
CA LYS A 338 12.65 10.83 11.59
C LYS A 338 13.09 12.19 11.02
N VAL A 339 13.34 12.28 9.72
CA VAL A 339 13.85 13.49 9.05
C VAL A 339 12.70 14.41 8.67
N ASP A 340 12.67 15.57 9.30
CA ASP A 340 11.77 16.67 8.94
C ASP A 340 12.35 17.50 7.79
N LEU A 341 11.77 17.31 6.60
CA LEU A 341 12.16 18.00 5.38
C LEU A 341 11.66 19.45 5.28
N SER A 342 10.96 19.98 6.30
CA SER A 342 10.66 21.41 6.41
C SER A 342 11.87 22.23 6.86
N LEU A 343 12.86 21.58 7.48
CA LEU A 343 14.07 22.22 7.98
C LEU A 343 15.09 22.49 6.86
N PRO A 344 15.93 23.54 6.99
CA PRO A 344 17.05 23.75 6.08
C PRO A 344 18.00 22.55 6.06
N TYR A 345 18.55 22.22 4.89
CA TYR A 345 19.36 21.01 4.68
C TYR A 345 20.59 20.93 5.59
N ASP A 346 21.23 22.06 5.89
CA ASP A 346 22.36 22.10 6.83
C ASP A 346 21.96 21.63 8.23
N ARG A 347 20.75 21.99 8.69
CA ARG A 347 20.20 21.54 9.99
C ARG A 347 19.80 20.07 9.97
N ILE A 348 19.29 19.59 8.84
CA ILE A 348 19.02 18.16 8.65
C ILE A 348 20.33 17.39 8.78
N ARG A 349 21.38 17.79 8.08
CA ARG A 349 22.69 17.12 8.13
C ARG A 349 23.40 17.22 9.47
N GLU A 350 23.19 18.28 10.24
CA GLU A 350 23.67 18.36 11.62
C GLU A 350 23.07 17.26 12.51
N LYS A 351 21.76 16.98 12.35
CA LYS A 351 21.05 15.94 13.12
C LYS A 351 21.21 14.54 12.53
N PHE A 352 21.29 14.45 11.21
CA PHE A 352 21.26 13.23 10.40
C PHE A 352 22.43 13.24 9.40
N PRO A 353 23.68 12.99 9.86
CA PRO A 353 24.88 13.25 9.05
C PRO A 353 25.02 12.42 7.77
N GLN A 354 24.35 11.28 7.70
CA GLN A 354 24.34 10.39 6.53
C GLN A 354 23.16 10.66 5.60
N PHE A 355 22.26 11.59 5.94
CA PHE A 355 21.16 11.94 5.06
C PHE A 355 21.74 12.40 3.72
N PRO A 356 21.22 11.91 2.57
CA PRO A 356 21.81 12.17 1.27
C PRO A 356 21.83 13.67 0.99
N ASP A 357 22.66 14.13 0.06
CA ASP A 357 22.65 15.53 -0.38
C ASP A 357 21.37 15.83 -1.19
N GLN A 358 20.95 17.10 -1.20
CA GLN A 358 19.74 17.57 -1.91
C GLN A 358 19.75 17.21 -3.41
N SER A 359 20.93 17.03 -4.01
CA SER A 359 21.06 16.58 -5.41
C SER A 359 20.56 15.16 -5.67
N SER A 360 20.33 14.36 -4.62
CA SER A 360 19.82 12.99 -4.70
C SER A 360 18.28 12.94 -4.68
N MET A 361 17.65 14.07 -4.35
CA MET A 361 16.20 14.23 -4.33
C MET A 361 15.68 14.45 -5.75
N LEU A 362 14.62 13.73 -6.11
CA LEU A 362 13.81 14.03 -7.28
C LEU A 362 12.57 14.82 -6.86
N GLU A 363 12.09 15.71 -7.71
CA GLU A 363 10.87 16.47 -7.45
C GLU A 363 9.93 16.40 -8.65
N CYS A 364 8.63 16.29 -8.37
CA CYS A 364 7.59 16.53 -9.36
C CYS A 364 6.37 17.20 -8.73
N GLU A 365 5.61 17.90 -9.57
CA GLU A 365 4.26 18.34 -9.25
C GLU A 365 3.28 17.50 -10.05
N VAL A 366 2.21 17.08 -9.39
CA VAL A 366 1.04 16.45 -10.01
C VAL A 366 -0.07 17.48 -9.95
N HIS A 367 -0.64 17.81 -11.11
CA HIS A 367 -1.76 18.74 -11.23
C HIS A 367 -3.08 17.99 -11.41
N ARG A 368 -4.19 18.72 -11.24
CA ARG A 368 -5.53 18.18 -11.48
C ARG A 368 -5.60 17.50 -12.86
N GLY A 369 -5.99 16.23 -12.85
CA GLY A 369 -6.08 15.38 -14.02
C GLY A 369 -4.78 14.79 -14.51
N GLU A 370 -3.75 14.82 -13.68
CA GLU A 370 -2.55 14.01 -13.85
C GLU A 370 -2.53 12.87 -12.83
N MET A 371 -1.72 11.87 -13.13
CA MET A 371 -1.44 10.73 -12.27
C MET A 371 0.05 10.63 -12.00
N LEU A 372 0.43 9.97 -10.91
CA LEU A 372 1.79 9.59 -10.58
C LEU A 372 1.81 8.09 -10.34
N PHE A 373 2.62 7.36 -11.09
CA PHE A 373 3.01 6.02 -10.71
C PHE A 373 4.25 6.10 -9.84
N LEU A 374 4.15 5.55 -8.63
CA LEU A 374 5.20 5.52 -7.62
C LEU A 374 5.40 4.06 -7.18
N PRO A 375 6.52 3.42 -7.55
CA PRO A 375 6.80 2.05 -7.14
C PRO A 375 7.03 1.92 -5.61
N ALA A 376 6.72 0.75 -5.06
CA ALA A 376 6.97 0.43 -3.65
C ALA A 376 8.42 0.73 -3.22
N GLY A 377 8.57 1.20 -1.98
CA GLY A 377 9.85 1.50 -1.35
C GLY A 377 10.48 2.85 -1.73
N TRP A 378 9.90 3.58 -2.68
CA TRP A 378 10.33 4.95 -2.94
C TRP A 378 9.92 5.84 -1.77
N PHE A 379 10.91 6.45 -1.14
CA PHE A 379 10.67 7.42 -0.09
C PHE A 379 10.11 8.70 -0.70
N HIS A 380 9.08 9.25 -0.09
CA HIS A 380 8.37 10.40 -0.58
C HIS A 380 7.84 11.27 0.55
N ASP A 381 7.92 12.58 0.34
CA ASP A 381 7.23 13.60 1.12
C ASP A 381 6.27 14.34 0.19
N VAL A 382 5.00 14.41 0.58
CA VAL A 382 3.92 14.94 -0.25
C VAL A 382 3.39 16.22 0.36
N THR A 383 3.66 17.34 -0.30
CA THR A 383 3.02 18.62 0.05
C THR A 383 1.73 18.79 -0.73
N SER A 384 0.62 18.81 0.00
CA SER A 384 -0.73 18.97 -0.50
C SER A 384 -1.14 20.43 -0.52
N VAL A 385 -1.53 20.95 -1.68
CA VAL A 385 -2.02 22.33 -1.84
C VAL A 385 -3.43 22.30 -2.43
N GLY A 386 -4.34 23.03 -1.78
CA GLY A 386 -5.71 23.19 -2.23
C GLY A 386 -5.81 23.99 -3.53
N ASP A 387 -6.93 23.83 -4.22
CA ASP A 387 -7.23 24.63 -5.42
C ASP A 387 -7.37 26.12 -5.05
N GLY A 388 -6.84 27.02 -5.87
CA GLY A 388 -6.70 28.45 -5.50
C GLY A 388 -8.03 29.15 -5.19
N GLU A 389 -9.13 28.68 -5.76
CA GLU A 389 -10.48 29.20 -5.52
C GLU A 389 -11.13 28.61 -4.26
N SER A 390 -10.93 27.32 -3.99
CA SER A 390 -11.67 26.58 -2.97
C SER A 390 -10.87 26.27 -1.70
N GLY A 391 -9.55 26.25 -1.76
CA GLY A 391 -8.64 25.97 -0.65
C GLY A 391 -8.54 24.49 -0.25
N TRP A 392 -9.19 23.58 -0.97
CA TRP A 392 -9.17 22.13 -0.71
C TRP A 392 -8.64 21.32 -1.90
N HIS A 393 -8.19 20.11 -1.62
CA HIS A 393 -7.66 19.17 -2.61
C HIS A 393 -8.31 17.80 -2.46
N MET A 394 -8.29 17.02 -3.53
CA MET A 394 -8.79 15.65 -3.53
C MET A 394 -7.98 14.78 -4.48
N ALA A 395 -7.64 13.58 -4.03
CA ALA A 395 -6.98 12.57 -4.84
C ALA A 395 -7.58 11.19 -4.58
N PHE A 396 -7.36 10.28 -5.50
CA PHE A 396 -7.68 8.86 -5.37
C PHE A 396 -6.41 8.07 -5.71
N ASN A 397 -6.15 6.96 -5.05
CA ASN A 397 -5.08 6.08 -5.50
C ASN A 397 -5.48 4.60 -5.49
N TYR A 398 -4.80 3.86 -6.35
CA TYR A 398 -4.74 2.40 -6.30
C TYR A 398 -3.39 1.99 -5.69
N TRP A 399 -3.42 1.15 -4.66
CA TRP A 399 -2.28 0.37 -4.21
C TRP A 399 -2.33 -1.03 -4.79
N PHE A 400 -1.18 -1.53 -5.22
CA PHE A 400 -1.00 -2.88 -5.75
C PHE A 400 0.09 -3.61 -4.98
N TYR A 401 -0.05 -4.92 -4.81
CA TYR A 401 1.06 -5.76 -4.36
C TYR A 401 2.23 -5.60 -5.35
N PRO A 402 3.46 -5.29 -4.86
CA PRO A 402 4.57 -4.99 -5.76
C PRO A 402 4.96 -6.24 -6.55
N PRO A 403 5.15 -6.15 -7.87
CA PRO A 403 5.62 -7.28 -8.66
C PRO A 403 7.06 -7.66 -8.27
N ASP A 404 7.36 -8.95 -8.26
CA ASP A 404 8.70 -9.49 -8.01
C ASP A 404 9.32 -10.15 -9.27
N ASN A 405 8.52 -10.37 -10.32
CA ASN A 405 9.05 -10.62 -11.67
C ASN A 405 9.17 -9.29 -12.44
N LEU A 406 10.41 -8.82 -12.61
CA LEU A 406 10.72 -7.52 -13.22
C LEU A 406 11.20 -7.62 -14.67
N GLU A 407 10.93 -8.73 -15.37
CA GLU A 407 11.34 -8.90 -16.75
C GLU A 407 10.71 -7.81 -17.66
N PRO A 408 11.49 -6.97 -18.37
CA PRO A 408 10.97 -5.89 -19.22
C PRO A 408 10.47 -6.42 -20.57
N SER A 409 9.65 -7.47 -20.54
CA SER A 409 9.14 -8.16 -21.73
C SER A 409 7.64 -8.40 -21.61
N ARG A 410 7.01 -8.88 -22.69
CA ARG A 410 5.61 -9.32 -22.65
C ARG A 410 5.39 -10.49 -21.70
N SER A 411 6.40 -11.33 -21.49
CA SER A 411 6.34 -12.44 -20.53
C SER A 411 6.22 -11.90 -19.11
N GLY A 412 7.11 -10.98 -18.71
CA GLY A 412 7.03 -10.31 -17.42
C GLY A 412 5.72 -9.54 -17.24
N PHE A 413 5.26 -8.82 -18.27
CA PHE A 413 3.97 -8.12 -18.23
C PHE A 413 2.80 -9.08 -17.95
N SER A 414 2.78 -10.26 -18.57
CA SER A 414 1.71 -11.25 -18.40
C SER A 414 1.82 -12.05 -17.10
N ALA A 415 2.99 -12.12 -16.48
CA ALA A 415 3.24 -12.84 -15.24
C ALA A 415 4.10 -12.00 -14.29
N PRO A 416 3.55 -10.92 -13.71
CA PRO A 416 4.32 -9.95 -12.92
C PRO A 416 4.74 -10.46 -11.53
N TYR A 417 4.13 -11.56 -11.08
CA TYR A 417 4.46 -12.25 -9.83
C TYR A 417 5.17 -13.57 -10.12
N ALA A 418 6.24 -13.88 -9.37
CA ALA A 418 7.01 -15.10 -9.53
C ALA A 418 6.23 -16.34 -9.09
N SER A 419 5.28 -16.17 -8.17
CA SER A 419 4.34 -17.20 -7.75
C SER A 419 2.94 -16.95 -8.34
N GLY A 420 2.14 -18.01 -8.42
CA GLY A 420 0.72 -17.89 -8.77
C GLY A 420 -0.18 -17.46 -7.62
N TYR A 421 0.37 -17.16 -6.44
CA TYR A 421 -0.39 -16.86 -5.23
C TYR A 421 -1.32 -15.67 -5.42
N TRP A 422 -0.77 -14.47 -5.64
CA TRP A 422 -1.55 -13.26 -5.84
C TRP A 422 -2.53 -13.33 -7.02
N PRO A 423 -2.13 -13.82 -8.22
CA PRO A 423 -3.08 -14.02 -9.31
C PRO A 423 -4.27 -14.93 -8.96
N SER A 424 -4.04 -16.00 -8.19
CA SER A 424 -5.13 -16.90 -7.76
C SER A 424 -6.05 -16.23 -6.75
N VAL A 425 -5.48 -15.59 -5.71
CA VAL A 425 -6.24 -14.80 -4.72
C VAL A 425 -7.09 -13.74 -5.43
N TRP A 426 -6.48 -12.97 -6.35
CA TRP A 426 -7.19 -11.92 -7.06
C TRP A 426 -8.33 -12.44 -7.91
N LYS A 427 -8.13 -13.56 -8.60
CA LYS A 427 -9.18 -14.16 -9.43
C LYS A 427 -10.44 -14.48 -8.62
N GLU A 428 -10.28 -15.03 -7.42
CA GLU A 428 -11.39 -15.35 -6.52
C GLU A 428 -12.07 -14.07 -6.00
N ARG A 429 -11.28 -13.09 -5.56
CA ARG A 429 -11.78 -11.82 -5.02
C ARG A 429 -12.47 -10.94 -6.07
N ALA A 430 -11.92 -10.87 -7.28
CA ALA A 430 -12.50 -10.11 -8.38
C ALA A 430 -13.89 -10.64 -8.75
N HIS A 431 -14.08 -11.97 -8.77
CA HIS A 431 -15.40 -12.57 -9.01
C HIS A 431 -16.43 -12.20 -7.95
N GLN A 432 -16.03 -12.16 -6.67
CA GLN A 432 -16.92 -11.71 -5.59
C GLN A 432 -17.24 -10.22 -5.71
N ALA A 433 -16.26 -9.41 -6.11
CA ALA A 433 -16.43 -7.98 -6.31
C ALA A 433 -17.29 -7.63 -7.52
N ASP A 434 -17.20 -8.40 -8.62
CA ASP A 434 -18.08 -8.27 -9.80
C ASP A 434 -19.48 -8.85 -9.55
N GLY A 435 -19.59 -9.86 -8.66
CA GLY A 435 -20.84 -10.44 -8.17
C GLY A 435 -21.78 -9.44 -7.48
N ARG A 436 -21.32 -8.21 -7.22
CA ARG A 436 -22.12 -7.05 -6.77
C ARG A 436 -23.24 -6.65 -7.77
N GLN A 437 -23.33 -7.28 -8.95
CA GLN A 437 -24.48 -7.16 -9.87
C GLN A 437 -25.58 -8.22 -9.72
N CYS A 438 -25.38 -9.32 -8.96
CA CYS A 438 -26.33 -10.44 -8.89
C CYS A 438 -26.83 -10.74 -7.46
N GLY A 439 -27.01 -9.71 -6.63
CA GLY A 439 -27.60 -9.81 -5.29
C GLY A 439 -29.09 -9.41 -5.28
N GLY A 440 -29.89 -10.07 -6.11
CA GLY A 440 -31.34 -9.83 -6.24
C GLY A 440 -32.08 -11.10 -6.65
N HIS A 441 -31.77 -12.22 -6.01
CA HIS A 441 -32.63 -13.40 -6.09
C HIS A 441 -33.39 -13.55 -4.78
N ASP A 442 -34.64 -13.08 -4.84
CA ASP A 442 -35.76 -13.61 -4.07
C ASP A 442 -35.62 -15.14 -3.97
N VAL A 443 -35.39 -15.62 -2.76
CA VAL A 443 -35.65 -17.02 -2.42
C VAL A 443 -37.17 -17.17 -2.37
N SER A 444 -37.77 -17.29 -3.55
CA SER A 444 -39.14 -17.75 -3.68
C SER A 444 -39.19 -19.22 -3.29
N THR A 445 -39.93 -19.46 -2.22
CA THR A 445 -40.40 -20.74 -1.71
C THR A 445 -40.75 -21.74 -2.82
N ALA A 446 -39.97 -22.79 -2.97
CA ALA A 446 -40.42 -24.05 -3.57
C ALA A 446 -40.70 -25.05 -2.44
N SER A 447 -41.89 -24.94 -1.84
CA SER A 447 -42.48 -26.01 -1.05
C SER A 447 -43.12 -27.03 -2.00
N LEU A 448 -42.55 -28.23 -1.98
CA LEU A 448 -43.19 -29.55 -2.10
C LEU A 448 -44.69 -29.57 -2.46
N ALA A 449 -44.98 -30.17 -3.63
CA ALA A 449 -46.07 -31.13 -3.84
C ALA A 449 -45.67 -32.11 -4.95
#